data_AF-A0A1Y1RSQ0-F1
#
_entry.id   AF-A0A1Y1RSQ0-F1
#
_cell.length_a   1.000
_cell.length_b   1.000
_cell.length_c   1.000
_cell.angle_alpha   90.00
_cell.angle_beta   90.00
_cell.angle_gamma   90.00
#
_symmetry.space_group_name_H-M   'P 1'
#
loop_
_entity.id
_entity.type
_entity.pdbx_description
1 polymer ?
#
loop_
_entity_poly.entity_id
_entity_poly.type
_entity_poly.pdbx_seq_one_letter_code
_entity_poly.pdbx_strand_id
1 'polypeptide(L)'
;KKKVPYWRIFSHLITSSGIRDTARLLRVSPNTVNNRISRMARQAIAIHASLSSLISLQEDLVADGFESFVYSQYFPNNINLLAGKESQFWFTSDYSHLRRKGRMTEYQKKKNHQIQKRLPVHRRSIYRSFQDLVRFSLDLREKSSRSSVTLFTDEHPQYVRVMCDLPREERGLITHRRINSKLPRTVQNDLFSVNYLDREIRKDNSDHTRETVQFARNANNCMERLA
;
A
#
# COMPACT_ATOMS: atom_id res chain seq x y z
N LYS A 1 12.96 28.70 17.43
CA LYS A 1 12.24 27.90 16.39
C LYS A 1 10.75 28.16 16.49
N LYS A 2 10.07 28.50 15.38
CA LYS A 2 8.61 28.75 15.37
C LYS A 2 7.86 27.45 15.72
N LYS A 3 7.03 27.49 16.77
CA LYS A 3 6.15 26.37 17.14
C LYS A 3 4.95 26.38 16.18
N VAL A 4 4.79 25.31 15.40
CA VAL A 4 3.60 25.11 14.57
C VAL A 4 2.76 24.01 15.21
N PRO A 5 1.49 24.25 15.53
CA PRO A 5 0.62 23.24 16.11
C PRO A 5 0.29 22.14 15.09
N TYR A 6 0.38 20.87 15.50
CA TYR A 6 0.06 19.72 14.65
C TYR A 6 -1.41 19.68 14.25
N TRP A 7 -2.31 20.00 15.18
CA TRP A 7 -3.77 20.00 14.93
C TRP A 7 -4.20 20.92 13.78
N ARG A 8 -3.51 22.06 13.58
CA ARG A 8 -3.81 22.95 12.43
C ARG A 8 -3.45 22.31 11.11
N ILE A 9 -2.27 21.67 11.05
CA ILE A 9 -1.85 20.95 9.84
C ILE A 9 -2.80 19.78 9.58
N PHE A 10 -3.19 19.04 10.62
CA PHE A 10 -4.13 17.94 10.53
C PHE A 10 -5.51 18.39 10.02
N SER A 11 -6.05 19.49 10.55
CA SER A 11 -7.30 20.07 10.05
C SER A 11 -7.21 20.43 8.56
N HIS A 12 -6.10 21.03 8.12
CA HIS A 12 -5.87 21.36 6.72
C HIS A 12 -5.73 20.12 5.81
N LEU A 13 -5.20 19.01 6.34
CA LEU A 13 -5.16 17.74 5.60
C LEU A 13 -6.57 17.18 5.38
N ILE A 14 -7.41 17.21 6.41
CA ILE A 14 -8.81 16.75 6.32
C ILE A 14 -9.61 17.58 5.32
N THR A 15 -9.37 18.90 5.27
CA THR A 15 -10.03 19.81 4.32
C THR A 15 -9.33 19.84 2.95
N SER A 16 -8.42 18.91 2.66
CA SER A 16 -7.70 18.79 1.39
C SER A 16 -6.94 20.05 0.94
N SER A 17 -6.47 20.86 1.89
CA SER A 17 -5.68 22.06 1.60
C SER A 17 -4.30 21.69 1.06
N GLY A 18 -3.88 22.36 -0.02
CA GLY A 18 -2.56 22.12 -0.62
C GLY A 18 -1.41 22.51 0.33
N ILE A 19 -0.31 21.74 0.32
CA ILE A 19 0.86 21.96 1.20
C ILE A 19 1.39 23.41 1.14
N ARG A 20 1.44 24.00 -0.06
CA ARG A 20 1.90 25.39 -0.25
C ARG A 20 0.95 26.41 0.37
N ASP A 21 -0.35 26.12 0.37
CA ASP A 21 -1.36 26.99 0.93
C ASP A 21 -1.32 26.94 2.46
N THR A 22 -1.28 25.75 3.05
CA THR A 22 -1.04 25.52 4.47
C THR A 22 0.24 26.21 4.95
N ALA A 23 1.32 26.15 4.14
CA ALA A 23 2.57 26.83 4.43
C ALA A 23 2.43 28.37 4.46
N ARG A 24 1.65 28.95 3.52
CA ARG A 24 1.36 30.39 3.48
C ARG A 24 0.53 30.83 4.67
N LEU A 25 -0.54 30.11 4.99
CA LEU A 25 -1.41 30.39 6.15
C LEU A 25 -0.63 30.35 7.46
N LEU A 26 0.22 29.34 7.64
CA LEU A 26 1.04 29.19 8.84
C LEU A 26 2.31 30.04 8.82
N ARG A 27 2.59 30.75 7.72
CA ARG A 27 3.81 31.54 7.46
C ARG A 27 5.08 30.73 7.78
N VAL A 28 5.22 29.56 7.16
CA VAL A 28 6.37 28.66 7.25
C VAL A 28 6.75 28.11 5.87
N SER A 29 7.89 27.44 5.75
CA SER A 29 8.24 26.77 4.49
C SER A 29 7.37 25.53 4.24
N PRO A 30 7.07 25.18 2.98
CA PRO A 30 6.41 23.92 2.63
C PRO A 30 7.13 22.69 3.19
N ASN A 31 8.45 22.74 3.27
CA ASN A 31 9.26 21.67 3.87
C ASN A 31 8.93 21.47 5.36
N THR A 32 8.67 22.56 6.10
CA THR A 32 8.26 22.48 7.51
C THR A 32 6.91 21.77 7.65
N VAL A 33 5.97 22.02 6.74
CA VAL A 33 4.66 21.35 6.70
C VAL A 33 4.86 19.86 6.39
N ASN A 34 5.58 19.52 5.31
CA ASN A 34 5.88 18.13 4.96
C ASN A 34 6.55 17.35 6.09
N ASN A 35 7.56 17.92 6.74
CA ASN A 35 8.23 17.28 7.88
C ASN A 35 7.25 16.98 9.02
N ARG A 36 6.24 17.83 9.25
CA ARG A 36 5.24 17.61 10.29
C ARG A 36 4.21 16.56 9.89
N ILE A 37 3.75 16.57 8.64
CA ILE A 37 2.91 15.50 8.07
C ILE A 37 3.62 14.16 8.21
N SER A 38 4.86 14.09 7.76
CA SER A 38 5.73 12.92 7.83
C SER A 38 5.93 12.42 9.27
N ARG A 39 6.01 13.32 10.27
CA ARG A 39 6.03 12.92 11.69
C ARG A 39 4.68 12.40 12.17
N MET A 40 3.56 13.02 11.77
CA MET A 40 2.22 12.52 12.12
C MET A 40 1.96 11.14 11.53
N ALA A 41 2.25 10.95 10.24
CA ALA A 41 2.10 9.67 9.56
C ALA A 41 2.89 8.55 10.25
N ARG A 42 4.14 8.79 10.64
CA ARG A 42 4.91 7.79 11.41
C ARG A 42 4.30 7.47 12.77
N GLN A 43 3.70 8.45 13.44
CA GLN A 43 2.98 8.20 14.70
C GLN A 43 1.70 7.41 14.45
N ALA A 44 0.95 7.72 13.39
CA ALA A 44 -0.23 6.97 12.99
C ALA A 44 0.11 5.50 12.68
N ILE A 45 1.15 5.25 11.89
CA ILE A 45 1.65 3.88 11.60
C ILE A 45 2.06 3.16 12.88
N ALA A 46 2.78 3.83 13.79
CA ALA A 46 3.21 3.20 15.04
C ALA A 46 2.02 2.83 15.94
N ILE A 47 1.02 3.72 16.06
CA ILE A 47 -0.22 3.46 16.81
C ILE A 47 -1.01 2.34 16.14
N HIS A 48 -1.17 2.39 14.82
CA HIS A 48 -1.86 1.35 14.04
C HIS A 48 -1.22 -0.02 14.24
N ALA A 49 0.12 -0.11 14.15
CA ALA A 49 0.84 -1.35 14.40
C ALA A 49 0.66 -1.85 15.84
N SER A 50 0.72 -0.94 16.83
CA SER A 50 0.54 -1.30 18.24
C SER A 50 -0.87 -1.83 18.50
N LEU A 51 -1.91 -1.16 17.99
CA LEU A 51 -3.30 -1.56 18.17
C LEU A 51 -3.62 -2.83 17.37
N SER A 52 -3.13 -2.95 16.14
CA SER A 52 -3.29 -4.15 15.32
C SER A 52 -2.68 -5.38 15.98
N SER A 53 -1.64 -5.21 16.78
CA SER A 53 -1.02 -6.33 17.52
C SER A 53 -1.92 -6.93 18.60
N LEU A 54 -2.95 -6.20 19.04
CA LEU A 54 -3.95 -6.60 20.03
C LEU A 54 -5.19 -7.26 19.40
N ILE A 55 -5.31 -7.21 18.07
CA ILE A 55 -6.46 -7.78 17.37
C ILE A 55 -6.29 -9.29 17.28
N SER A 56 -7.29 -10.01 17.78
CA SER A 56 -7.42 -11.45 17.55
C SER A 56 -8.16 -11.68 16.23
N LEU A 57 -7.54 -12.43 15.32
CA LEU A 57 -8.10 -12.68 13.99
C LEU A 57 -9.33 -13.60 14.07
N GLN A 58 -10.51 -13.06 13.78
CA GLN A 58 -11.78 -13.80 13.79
C GLN A 58 -12.32 -14.10 12.38
N GLU A 59 -11.75 -13.47 11.35
CA GLU A 59 -12.21 -13.57 9.97
C GLU A 59 -11.10 -14.10 9.04
N ASP A 60 -11.48 -14.38 7.79
CA ASP A 60 -10.51 -14.65 6.73
C ASP A 60 -9.91 -13.35 6.20
N LEU A 61 -8.79 -13.45 5.50
CA LEU A 61 -8.03 -12.31 5.00
C LEU A 61 -8.10 -12.21 3.49
N VAL A 62 -8.00 -10.99 2.97
CA VAL A 62 -7.96 -10.69 1.55
C VAL A 62 -6.74 -9.83 1.27
N ALA A 63 -5.98 -10.17 0.24
CA ALA A 63 -4.85 -9.37 -0.21
C ALA A 63 -4.89 -9.11 -1.71
N ASP A 64 -4.51 -7.89 -2.10
CA ASP A 64 -4.36 -7.49 -3.49
C ASP A 64 -3.29 -6.40 -3.63
N GLY A 65 -2.76 -6.25 -4.83
CA GLY A 65 -1.72 -5.32 -5.16
C GLY A 65 -2.25 -4.08 -5.87
N PHE A 66 -2.25 -2.94 -5.17
CA PHE A 66 -2.59 -1.65 -5.77
C PHE A 66 -1.42 -1.11 -6.60
N GLU A 67 -1.54 -1.10 -7.93
CA GLU A 67 -0.52 -0.54 -8.82
C GLU A 67 -0.61 0.98 -8.92
N SER A 68 0.53 1.66 -8.75
CA SER A 68 0.65 3.10 -8.89
C SER A 68 2.05 3.49 -9.39
N PHE A 69 2.43 4.75 -9.26
CA PHE A 69 3.79 5.20 -9.52
C PHE A 69 4.17 6.40 -8.63
N VAL A 70 5.48 6.59 -8.44
CA VAL A 70 6.03 7.78 -7.77
C VAL A 70 6.92 8.53 -8.74
N TYR A 71 7.05 9.85 -8.59
CA TYR A 71 7.93 10.73 -9.35
C TYR A 71 7.65 10.83 -10.87
N SER A 72 7.54 9.72 -11.58
CA SER A 72 7.09 9.60 -12.96
C SER A 72 6.70 8.14 -13.28
N GLN A 73 6.03 7.92 -14.41
CA GLN A 73 5.67 6.58 -14.91
C GLN A 73 6.87 5.62 -15.14
N TYR A 74 8.11 6.10 -15.04
CA TYR A 74 9.31 5.25 -15.08
C TYR A 74 9.62 4.56 -13.75
N PHE A 75 8.90 4.94 -12.68
CA PHE A 75 9.01 4.36 -11.34
C PHE A 75 7.64 3.86 -10.87
N PRO A 76 7.04 2.90 -11.60
CA PRO A 76 5.83 2.25 -11.12
C PRO A 76 6.13 1.48 -9.84
N ASN A 77 5.08 1.30 -9.05
CA ASN A 77 5.11 0.58 -7.80
C ASN A 77 3.84 -0.25 -7.63
N ASN A 78 3.87 -1.12 -6.65
CA ASN A 78 2.75 -1.94 -6.25
C ASN A 78 2.71 -1.97 -4.73
N ILE A 79 1.56 -1.57 -4.19
CA ILE A 79 1.29 -1.50 -2.77
C ILE A 79 0.40 -2.69 -2.44
N ASN A 80 0.96 -3.74 -1.85
CA ASN A 80 0.18 -4.90 -1.45
C ASN A 80 -0.58 -4.55 -0.17
N LEU A 81 -1.89 -4.73 -0.22
CA LEU A 81 -2.81 -4.48 0.88
C LEU A 81 -3.20 -5.82 1.50
N LEU A 82 -3.32 -5.86 2.82
CA LEU A 82 -3.93 -6.96 3.55
C LEU A 82 -5.10 -6.42 4.37
N ALA A 83 -6.29 -6.96 4.12
CA ALA A 83 -7.52 -6.54 4.78
C ALA A 83 -8.33 -7.73 5.29
N GLY A 84 -9.18 -7.48 6.28
CA GLY A 84 -10.24 -8.42 6.69
C GLY A 84 -11.24 -8.63 5.56
N LYS A 85 -11.66 -9.88 5.35
CA LYS A 85 -12.62 -10.23 4.29
C LYS A 85 -13.98 -9.59 4.54
N GLU A 86 -14.45 -9.58 5.77
CA GLU A 86 -15.80 -9.11 6.11
C GLU A 86 -15.75 -7.68 6.67
N SER A 87 -14.81 -7.40 7.58
CA SER A 87 -14.72 -6.10 8.25
C SER A 87 -14.13 -4.99 7.38
N GLN A 88 -13.44 -5.36 6.29
CA GLN A 88 -12.60 -4.46 5.49
C GLN A 88 -11.48 -3.78 6.30
N PHE A 89 -11.19 -4.27 7.51
CA PHE A 89 -10.16 -3.70 8.36
C PHE A 89 -8.80 -3.81 7.68
N TRP A 90 -8.13 -2.67 7.49
CA TRP A 90 -6.82 -2.61 6.89
C TRP A 90 -5.76 -3.01 7.90
N PHE A 91 -5.21 -4.23 7.76
CA PHE A 91 -4.20 -4.74 8.67
C PHE A 91 -2.82 -4.15 8.40
N THR A 92 -2.35 -4.28 7.16
CA THR A 92 -1.04 -3.79 6.77
C THR A 92 -0.98 -3.52 5.27
N SER A 93 0.02 -2.73 4.87
CA SER A 93 0.35 -2.53 3.48
C SER A 93 1.85 -2.47 3.30
N ASP A 94 2.36 -3.06 2.22
CA ASP A 94 3.77 -3.04 1.92
C ASP A 94 4.05 -2.58 0.48
N TYR A 95 5.18 -1.91 0.30
CA TYR A 95 5.54 -1.24 -0.94
C TYR A 95 6.58 -2.05 -1.72
N SER A 96 6.29 -2.31 -2.98
CA SER A 96 7.20 -2.95 -3.92
C SER A 96 7.44 -2.08 -5.15
N HIS A 97 8.68 -2.10 -5.66
CA HIS A 97 9.05 -1.37 -6.86
C HIS A 97 8.84 -2.22 -8.11
N LEU A 98 8.18 -1.66 -9.12
CA LEU A 98 7.97 -2.31 -10.41
C LEU A 98 8.93 -1.77 -11.46
N ARG A 99 9.02 -2.50 -12.57
CA ARG A 99 9.61 -2.00 -13.82
C ARG A 99 8.51 -1.44 -14.69
N ARG A 100 8.79 -0.34 -15.39
CA ARG A 100 7.87 0.21 -16.38
C ARG A 100 7.52 -0.85 -17.41
N LYS A 101 6.22 -1.15 -17.49
CA LYS A 101 5.58 -2.06 -18.44
C LYS A 101 4.67 -1.27 -19.38
N GLY A 102 4.10 -1.95 -20.37
CA GLY A 102 3.21 -1.35 -21.36
C GLY A 102 3.91 -0.75 -22.58
N ARG A 103 3.12 -0.17 -23.48
CA ARG A 103 3.60 0.37 -24.75
C ARG A 103 4.49 1.59 -24.50
N MET A 104 5.69 1.58 -25.07
CA MET A 104 6.64 2.68 -25.01
C MET A 104 7.13 3.02 -26.42
N THR A 105 7.25 4.32 -26.71
CA THR A 105 7.94 4.78 -27.92
C THR A 105 9.44 4.51 -27.82
N GLU A 106 10.16 4.51 -28.94
CA GLU A 106 11.61 4.28 -28.96
C GLU A 106 12.36 5.31 -28.09
N TYR A 107 11.93 6.57 -28.11
CA TYR A 107 12.44 7.59 -27.21
C TYR A 107 12.22 7.23 -25.73
N GLN A 108 11.01 6.77 -25.37
CA GLN A 108 10.69 6.38 -24.00
C GLN A 108 11.48 5.13 -23.57
N LYS A 109 11.73 4.17 -24.47
CA LYS A 109 12.58 3.01 -24.20
C LYS A 109 14.02 3.41 -23.89
N LYS A 110 14.62 4.29 -24.71
CA LYS A 110 15.97 4.83 -24.49
C LYS A 110 16.06 5.55 -23.15
N LYS A 111 15.07 6.40 -22.83
CA LYS A 111 14.99 7.09 -21.54
C LYS A 111 14.82 6.13 -20.37
N ASN A 112 13.97 5.11 -20.49
CA ASN A 112 13.80 4.08 -19.46
C ASN A 112 15.14 3.39 -19.19
N HIS A 113 15.84 2.93 -20.24
CA HIS A 113 17.14 2.28 -20.11
C HIS A 113 18.16 3.13 -19.36
N GLN A 114 18.24 4.43 -19.69
CA GLN A 114 19.13 5.37 -19.00
C GLN A 114 18.77 5.53 -17.51
N ILE A 115 17.48 5.60 -17.18
CA ILE A 115 17.00 5.68 -15.79
C ILE A 115 17.33 4.38 -15.04
N GLN A 116 17.01 3.22 -15.62
CA GLN A 116 17.23 1.93 -14.97
C GLN A 116 18.71 1.66 -14.71
N LYS A 117 19.62 2.10 -15.60
CA LYS A 117 21.09 2.00 -15.39
C LYS A 117 21.60 2.77 -14.17
N ARG A 118 20.93 3.86 -13.79
CA ARG A 118 21.36 4.73 -12.67
C ARG A 118 20.78 4.31 -11.33
N LEU A 119 19.83 3.38 -11.31
CA LEU A 119 19.16 2.96 -10.09
C LEU A 119 19.77 1.66 -9.55
N PRO A 120 20.06 1.59 -8.24
CA PRO A 120 20.58 0.37 -7.64
C PRO A 120 19.62 -0.82 -7.80
N VAL A 121 20.19 -2.02 -7.82
CA VAL A 121 19.51 -3.29 -8.12
C VAL A 121 18.61 -3.77 -6.98
N HIS A 122 18.79 -3.26 -5.75
CA HIS A 122 17.96 -3.63 -4.60
C HIS A 122 16.55 -3.05 -4.69
N ARG A 123 15.70 -3.78 -5.40
CA ARG A 123 14.26 -3.53 -5.48
C ARG A 123 13.56 -4.62 -4.72
N ARG A 124 12.71 -4.20 -3.78
CA ARG A 124 11.73 -5.10 -3.18
C ARG A 124 10.74 -5.51 -4.27
N SER A 125 10.66 -6.80 -4.54
CA SER A 125 9.72 -7.39 -5.51
C SER A 125 8.35 -7.60 -4.88
N ILE A 126 7.31 -7.74 -5.71
CA ILE A 126 5.97 -8.16 -5.26
C ILE A 126 6.08 -9.45 -4.45
N TYR A 127 6.92 -10.41 -4.87
CA TYR A 127 7.21 -11.63 -4.13
C TYR A 127 7.64 -11.36 -2.66
N ARG A 128 8.67 -10.54 -2.43
CA ARG A 128 9.14 -10.23 -1.07
C ARG A 128 8.12 -9.43 -0.27
N SER A 129 7.31 -8.63 -0.96
CA SER A 129 6.26 -7.85 -0.33
C SER A 129 5.13 -8.76 0.15
N PHE A 130 4.60 -9.59 -0.74
CA PHE A 130 3.57 -10.57 -0.42
C PHE A 130 4.04 -11.62 0.59
N GLN A 131 5.31 -12.03 0.56
CA GLN A 131 5.88 -12.91 1.58
C GLN A 131 5.75 -12.34 3.00
N ASP A 132 5.95 -11.03 3.17
CA ASP A 132 5.79 -10.39 4.48
C ASP A 132 4.31 -10.25 4.88
N LEU A 133 3.39 -10.08 3.91
CA LEU A 133 1.94 -10.14 4.18
C LEU A 133 1.52 -11.53 4.66
N VAL A 134 2.06 -12.59 4.05
CA VAL A 134 1.80 -13.98 4.47
C VAL A 134 2.32 -14.23 5.88
N ARG A 135 3.56 -13.78 6.19
CA ARG A 135 4.10 -13.85 7.55
C ARG A 135 3.22 -13.12 8.56
N PHE A 136 2.81 -11.89 8.23
CA PHE A 136 1.91 -11.12 9.08
C PHE A 136 0.56 -11.84 9.29
N SER A 137 0.05 -12.51 8.26
CA SER A 137 -1.18 -13.32 8.35
C SER A 137 -1.02 -14.52 9.28
N LEU A 138 0.14 -15.17 9.26
CA LEU A 138 0.48 -16.28 10.16
C LEU A 138 0.63 -15.80 11.61
N ASP A 139 1.26 -14.65 11.84
CA ASP A 139 1.42 -14.02 13.16
C ASP A 139 0.06 -13.64 13.76
N LEU A 140 -0.84 -13.07 12.94
CA LEU A 140 -2.22 -12.76 13.35
C LEU A 140 -3.00 -14.01 13.76
N ARG A 141 -2.80 -15.10 13.01
CA ARG A 141 -3.45 -16.38 13.29
C ARG A 141 -2.86 -17.04 14.55
N GLU A 142 -1.56 -16.97 14.79
CA GLU A 142 -0.94 -17.50 16.02
C GLU A 142 -1.50 -16.84 17.29
N LYS A 143 -1.85 -15.55 17.20
CA LYS A 143 -2.50 -14.80 18.28
C LYS A 143 -4.01 -15.06 18.39
N SER A 144 -4.60 -15.80 17.47
CA SER A 144 -6.02 -16.11 17.46
C SER A 144 -6.29 -17.56 17.85
N SER A 145 -7.55 -17.87 18.14
CA SER A 145 -7.97 -19.24 18.46
C SER A 145 -8.17 -20.11 17.22
N ARG A 146 -7.75 -19.65 16.03
CA ARG A 146 -7.99 -20.34 14.76
C ARG A 146 -6.85 -21.30 14.43
N SER A 147 -7.21 -22.54 14.06
CA SER A 147 -6.25 -23.52 13.57
C SER A 147 -5.61 -23.10 12.23
N SER A 148 -6.40 -22.47 11.36
CA SER A 148 -5.95 -21.97 10.06
C SER A 148 -6.63 -20.64 9.66
N VAL A 149 -5.97 -19.93 8.74
CA VAL A 149 -6.48 -18.71 8.10
C VAL A 149 -6.61 -18.93 6.60
N THR A 150 -7.70 -18.46 6.00
CA THR A 150 -7.83 -18.42 4.53
C THR A 150 -7.40 -17.05 4.03
N LEU A 151 -6.50 -17.03 3.04
CA LEU A 151 -6.07 -15.82 2.35
C LEU A 151 -6.62 -15.84 0.92
N PHE A 152 -7.45 -14.86 0.60
CA PHE A 152 -8.02 -14.65 -0.72
C PHE A 152 -7.17 -13.65 -1.50
N THR A 153 -6.77 -14.00 -2.72
CA THR A 153 -6.05 -13.09 -3.63
C THR A 153 -6.54 -13.23 -5.06
N ASP A 154 -6.07 -12.36 -5.94
CA ASP A 154 -6.15 -12.59 -7.38
C ASP A 154 -5.23 -13.76 -7.83
N GLU A 155 -5.20 -14.01 -9.13
CA GLU A 155 -4.39 -15.07 -9.74
C GLU A 155 -2.93 -14.64 -10.03
N HIS A 156 -2.41 -13.61 -9.36
CA HIS A 156 -1.08 -13.10 -9.66
C HIS A 156 0.01 -14.19 -9.44
N PRO A 157 0.88 -14.48 -10.44
CA PRO A 157 1.80 -15.60 -10.39
C PRO A 157 2.80 -15.57 -9.22
N GLN A 158 3.17 -14.37 -8.75
CA GLN A 158 4.10 -14.25 -7.62
C GLN A 158 3.47 -14.66 -6.29
N TYR A 159 2.16 -14.52 -6.13
CA TYR A 159 1.46 -14.94 -4.91
C TYR A 159 1.46 -16.47 -4.82
N VAL A 160 1.15 -17.14 -5.93
CA VAL A 160 1.24 -18.61 -6.04
C VAL A 160 2.63 -19.08 -5.66
N ARG A 161 3.67 -18.44 -6.20
CA ARG A 161 5.05 -18.81 -5.91
C ARG A 161 5.38 -18.68 -4.42
N VAL A 162 4.99 -17.59 -3.77
CA VAL A 162 5.20 -17.43 -2.31
C VAL A 162 4.55 -18.55 -1.54
N MET A 163 3.28 -18.88 -1.85
CA MET A 163 2.57 -19.97 -1.16
C MET A 163 3.22 -21.35 -1.41
N CYS A 164 3.74 -21.59 -2.61
CA CYS A 164 4.50 -22.79 -2.94
C CYS A 164 5.87 -22.87 -2.25
N ASP A 165 6.49 -21.73 -1.94
CA ASP A 165 7.80 -21.64 -1.31
C ASP A 165 7.71 -21.67 0.24
N LEU A 166 6.49 -21.70 0.81
CA LEU A 166 6.30 -21.81 2.27
C LEU A 166 6.83 -23.15 2.82
N PRO A 167 7.38 -23.16 4.06
CA PRO A 167 7.69 -24.38 4.80
C PRO A 167 6.47 -25.29 4.94
N ARG A 168 6.70 -26.61 5.02
CA ARG A 168 5.60 -27.60 5.13
C ARG A 168 4.71 -27.37 6.35
N GLU A 169 5.31 -26.96 7.46
CA GLU A 169 4.61 -26.66 8.71
C GLU A 169 3.63 -25.49 8.54
N GLU A 170 4.03 -24.45 7.82
CA GLU A 170 3.20 -23.26 7.58
C GLU A 170 2.08 -23.50 6.54
N ARG A 171 2.28 -24.41 5.58
CA ARG A 171 1.26 -24.70 4.54
C ARG A 171 -0.05 -25.24 5.10
N GLY A 172 -0.03 -25.92 6.25
CA GLY A 172 -1.26 -26.37 6.92
C GLY A 172 -2.00 -25.26 7.67
N LEU A 173 -1.32 -24.13 7.91
CA LEU A 173 -1.79 -23.04 8.74
C LEU A 173 -2.46 -21.94 7.92
N ILE A 174 -2.16 -21.87 6.63
CA ILE A 174 -2.73 -20.89 5.70
C ILE A 174 -3.25 -21.56 4.43
N THR A 175 -4.52 -21.30 4.12
CA THR A 175 -5.15 -21.77 2.88
C THR A 175 -5.20 -20.64 1.86
N HIS A 176 -4.61 -20.83 0.68
CA HIS A 176 -4.66 -19.84 -0.40
C HIS A 176 -5.87 -20.07 -1.30
N ARG A 177 -6.77 -19.08 -1.40
CA ARG A 177 -7.86 -19.07 -2.38
C ARG A 177 -7.60 -18.01 -3.43
N ARG A 178 -7.71 -18.40 -4.70
CA ARG A 178 -7.45 -17.53 -5.85
C ARG A 178 -8.76 -17.21 -6.54
N ILE A 179 -8.97 -15.94 -6.81
CA ILE A 179 -10.18 -15.41 -7.41
C ILE A 179 -9.84 -14.86 -8.78
N ASN A 180 -10.59 -15.29 -9.78
CA ASN A 180 -10.36 -14.87 -11.15
C ASN A 180 -10.67 -13.37 -11.30
N SER A 181 -9.72 -12.61 -11.85
CA SER A 181 -9.85 -11.15 -12.04
C SER A 181 -10.96 -10.74 -13.02
N LYS A 182 -11.47 -11.68 -13.83
CA LYS A 182 -12.61 -11.46 -14.74
C LYS A 182 -13.96 -11.55 -14.04
N LEU A 183 -14.03 -11.99 -12.79
CA LEU A 183 -15.29 -12.04 -12.06
C LEU A 183 -15.84 -10.63 -11.84
N PRO A 184 -17.17 -10.44 -11.91
CA PRO A 184 -17.78 -9.14 -11.65
C PRO A 184 -17.36 -8.58 -10.29
N ARG A 185 -16.97 -7.29 -10.24
CA ARG A 185 -16.62 -6.57 -9.02
C ARG A 185 -17.88 -6.10 -8.29
N THR A 186 -18.64 -7.05 -7.76
CA THR A 186 -19.83 -6.80 -6.92
C THR A 186 -19.48 -6.93 -5.44
N VAL A 187 -20.43 -6.57 -4.56
CA VAL A 187 -20.31 -6.78 -3.11
C VAL A 187 -20.19 -8.25 -2.72
N GLN A 188 -20.57 -9.18 -3.61
CA GLN A 188 -20.48 -10.63 -3.40
C GLN A 188 -19.12 -11.19 -3.85
N ASN A 189 -18.25 -10.37 -4.44
CA ASN A 189 -16.93 -10.80 -4.84
C ASN A 189 -16.08 -11.08 -3.59
N ASP A 190 -15.40 -12.23 -3.55
CA ASP A 190 -14.51 -12.58 -2.43
C ASP A 190 -13.35 -11.58 -2.23
N LEU A 191 -13.02 -10.80 -3.27
CA LEU A 191 -12.05 -9.71 -3.22
C LEU A 191 -12.71 -8.34 -3.00
N PHE A 192 -13.99 -8.26 -2.63
CA PHE A 192 -14.71 -7.00 -2.50
C PHE A 192 -13.99 -6.01 -1.58
N SER A 193 -13.48 -6.47 -0.44
CA SER A 193 -12.83 -5.61 0.58
C SER A 193 -11.62 -4.87 0.02
N VAL A 194 -10.71 -5.56 -0.67
CA VAL A 194 -9.55 -4.92 -1.30
C VAL A 194 -9.93 -4.10 -2.54
N ASN A 195 -10.92 -4.52 -3.33
CA ASN A 195 -11.43 -3.73 -4.46
C ASN A 195 -12.09 -2.42 -3.98
N TYR A 196 -12.78 -2.47 -2.85
CA TYR A 196 -13.41 -1.30 -2.22
C TYR A 196 -12.34 -0.35 -1.70
N LEU A 197 -11.33 -0.88 -0.98
CA LEU A 197 -10.18 -0.09 -0.51
C LEU A 197 -9.40 0.56 -1.66
N ASP A 198 -9.14 -0.17 -2.76
CA ASP A 198 -8.54 0.39 -3.99
C ASP A 198 -9.34 1.60 -4.48
N ARG A 199 -10.68 1.47 -4.53
CA ARG A 199 -11.55 2.57 -4.95
C ARG A 199 -11.46 3.78 -4.00
N GLU A 200 -11.52 3.57 -2.69
CA GLU A 200 -11.40 4.68 -1.72
C GLU A 200 -10.03 5.34 -1.78
N ILE A 201 -8.94 4.57 -1.95
CA ILE A 201 -7.59 5.12 -2.17
C ILE A 201 -7.57 6.04 -3.41
N ARG A 202 -8.15 5.60 -4.53
CA ARG A 202 -8.20 6.42 -5.76
C ARG A 202 -9.05 7.67 -5.62
N LYS A 203 -10.09 7.63 -4.79
CA LYS A 203 -11.02 8.74 -4.56
C LYS A 203 -10.43 9.77 -3.58
N ASP A 204 -9.88 9.31 -2.46
CA ASP A 204 -9.52 10.16 -1.33
C ASP A 204 -8.07 10.63 -1.38
N ASN A 205 -7.18 9.91 -2.08
CA ASN A 205 -5.79 10.31 -2.23
C ASN A 205 -5.53 10.98 -3.58
N SER A 206 -5.22 12.29 -3.53
CA SER A 206 -4.98 13.11 -4.72
C SER A 206 -3.89 12.56 -5.63
N ASP A 207 -2.94 11.79 -5.11
CA ASP A 207 -1.83 11.23 -5.91
C ASP A 207 -2.29 10.11 -6.87
N HIS A 208 -3.55 9.69 -6.78
CA HIS A 208 -4.12 8.57 -7.53
C HIS A 208 -5.33 8.95 -8.40
N THR A 209 -5.74 10.23 -8.39
CA THR A 209 -6.90 10.72 -9.16
C THR A 209 -6.55 11.06 -10.61
N ARG A 210 -5.36 11.63 -10.87
CA ARG A 210 -4.94 12.06 -12.21
C ARG A 210 -3.44 11.83 -12.46
N GLU A 211 -3.14 10.74 -13.16
CA GLU A 211 -1.78 10.26 -13.46
C GLU A 211 -0.87 11.30 -14.15
N THR A 212 -1.43 12.31 -14.82
CA THR A 212 -0.65 13.32 -15.54
C THR A 212 -0.22 14.50 -14.67
N VAL A 213 -0.93 14.79 -13.58
CA VAL A 213 -0.79 16.06 -12.85
C VAL A 213 -0.54 15.86 -11.36
N GLN A 214 -1.07 14.77 -10.78
CA GLN A 214 -1.03 14.52 -9.35
C GLN A 214 -0.45 13.12 -9.11
N PHE A 215 0.74 13.09 -8.51
CA PHE A 215 1.45 11.86 -8.17
C PHE A 215 2.43 12.13 -7.02
N ALA A 216 2.67 11.09 -6.22
CA ALA A 216 3.62 11.16 -5.12
C ALA A 216 5.02 11.49 -5.63
N ARG A 217 5.74 12.40 -4.96
CA ARG A 217 7.10 12.80 -5.39
C ARG A 217 8.18 11.78 -5.07
N ASN A 218 7.93 10.92 -4.08
CA ASN A 218 8.81 9.84 -3.65
C ASN A 218 7.97 8.76 -2.93
N ALA A 219 8.59 7.60 -2.65
CA ALA A 219 7.92 6.47 -2.01
C ALA A 219 7.41 6.77 -0.60
N ASN A 220 8.18 7.50 0.22
CA ASN A 220 7.79 7.85 1.59
C ASN A 220 6.50 8.69 1.57
N ASN A 221 6.43 9.73 0.75
CA ASN A 221 5.24 10.57 0.63
C ASN A 221 4.02 9.79 0.12
N CYS A 222 4.23 8.73 -0.67
CA CYS A 222 3.16 7.84 -1.13
C CYS A 222 2.59 7.06 0.05
N MET A 223 3.46 6.39 0.81
CA MET A 223 3.06 5.55 1.95
C MET A 223 2.56 6.38 3.14
N GLU A 224 3.10 7.57 3.37
CA GLU A 224 2.65 8.49 4.44
C GLU A 224 1.21 8.99 4.24
N ARG A 225 0.66 8.90 3.02
CA ARG A 225 -0.74 9.23 2.74
C ARG A 225 -1.70 8.06 2.92
N LEU A 226 -1.17 6.85 3.10
CA LEU A 226 -1.94 5.66 3.45
C LEU A 226 -1.93 5.37 4.96
N ALA A 227 -1.29 6.24 5.74
CA ALA A 227 -1.13 6.15 7.19
C ALA A 227 -2.19 6.96 7.93
#